data_AF-A0A382IK06-F1
#
_entry.id   AF-A0A382IK06-F1
#
_cell.length_a   1.000
_cell.length_b   1.000
_cell.length_c   1.000
_cell.angle_alpha   90.00
_cell.angle_beta   90.00
_cell.angle_gamma   90.00
#
_symmetry.space_group_name_H-M   'P 1'
#
loop_
_entity.id
_entity.type
_entity.pdbx_description
1 polymer ?
#
loop_
_entity_poly.entity_id
_entity_poly.type
_entity_poly.pdbx_seq_one_letter_code
_entity_poly.pdbx_strand_id
1 'polypeptide(L)'
;MLDTPQEQIEFLKDLLLKNKENVIEAKKLPQFAPSNLQLTNQINDEFAPHKPTEKEWMKRWDEVNKELVLPVIRNQNHLSFLEDEQELLISKLKIARKRLEVLPTYETPEVQKISTELSSESTPKRKPHTFFIAHQINMGIPRGKAWINFKSLASESRGENQIEINDFGKIYLKRDRSDMENQVLWSPIKFESKNDGTEITKTAFDKAYDRHNTDIKDITKT
;
A
#
# COMPACT_ATOMS: atom_id res chain seq x y z
N MET A 1 -17.55 -8.31 9.82
CA MET A 1 -16.96 -6.97 9.54
C MET A 1 -16.61 -6.39 10.90
N LEU A 2 -15.62 -5.49 11.01
CA LEU A 2 -15.36 -4.78 12.27
C LEU A 2 -16.40 -3.65 12.33
N ASP A 3 -17.23 -3.67 13.36
CA ASP A 3 -18.49 -2.94 13.42
C ASP A 3 -18.30 -1.48 13.86
N THR A 4 -17.11 -1.12 14.38
CA THR A 4 -16.78 0.26 14.77
C THR A 4 -15.37 0.73 14.33
N PRO A 5 -15.14 2.04 14.12
CA PRO A 5 -13.80 2.60 13.89
C PRO A 5 -12.81 2.28 15.02
N GLN A 6 -13.30 2.16 16.26
CA GLN A 6 -12.52 1.77 17.42
C GLN A 6 -12.06 0.31 17.32
N GLU A 7 -12.93 -0.62 16.93
CA GLU A 7 -12.56 -2.02 16.67
C GLU A 7 -11.55 -2.16 15.53
N GLN A 8 -11.65 -1.32 14.49
CA GLN A 8 -10.64 -1.27 13.42
C GLN A 8 -9.27 -0.85 13.93
N ILE A 9 -9.21 0.12 14.86
CA ILE A 9 -7.95 0.57 15.47
C ILE A 9 -7.35 -0.53 16.36
N GLU A 10 -8.16 -1.20 17.19
CA GLU A 10 -7.66 -2.30 18.04
C GLU A 10 -7.17 -3.48 17.20
N PHE A 11 -7.91 -3.87 16.17
CA PHE A 11 -7.46 -4.91 15.24
C PHE A 11 -6.12 -4.58 14.57
N LEU A 12 -5.92 -3.33 14.13
CA LEU A 12 -4.65 -2.89 13.54
C LEU A 12 -3.51 -2.84 14.56
N LYS A 13 -3.79 -2.51 15.83
CA LYS A 13 -2.80 -2.57 16.91
C LYS A 13 -2.36 -4.00 17.18
N ASP A 14 -3.30 -4.94 17.25
CA ASP A 14 -3.00 -6.36 17.47
C ASP A 14 -2.14 -6.94 16.33
N LEU A 15 -2.50 -6.63 15.07
CA LEU A 15 -1.69 -7.01 13.92
C LEU A 15 -0.29 -6.39 13.97
N LEU A 16 -0.19 -5.11 14.34
CA LEU A 16 1.10 -4.43 14.47
C LEU A 16 1.97 -5.05 15.55
N LEU A 17 1.37 -5.42 16.69
CA LEU A 17 2.07 -6.07 17.80
C LEU A 17 2.56 -7.46 17.38
N LYS A 18 1.69 -8.27 16.78
CA LYS A 18 2.04 -9.60 16.28
C LYS A 18 3.14 -9.55 15.22
N ASN A 19 3.08 -8.58 14.30
CA ASN A 19 4.13 -8.43 13.30
C ASN A 19 5.46 -7.97 13.91
N LYS A 20 5.42 -7.12 14.95
CA LYS A 20 6.62 -6.72 15.70
C LYS A 20 7.32 -7.92 16.32
N GLU A 21 6.56 -8.87 16.88
CA GLU A 21 7.10 -10.12 17.42
C GLU A 21 7.75 -10.96 16.30
N ASN A 22 7.10 -11.09 15.15
CA ASN A 22 7.67 -11.79 13.99
C ASN A 22 8.99 -11.15 13.52
N VAL A 23 9.07 -9.81 13.48
CA VAL A 23 10.32 -9.10 13.15
C VAL A 23 11.43 -9.40 14.16
N ILE A 24 11.10 -9.43 15.46
CA ILE A 24 12.07 -9.76 16.51
C ILE A 24 12.58 -11.20 16.33
N GLU A 25 11.70 -12.17 16.08
CA GLU A 25 12.10 -13.56 15.84
C GLU A 25 12.92 -13.70 14.55
N ALA A 26 12.53 -13.03 13.46
CA ALA A 26 13.27 -13.04 12.20
C ALA A 26 14.68 -12.43 12.36
N LYS A 27 14.85 -11.43 13.23
CA LYS A 27 16.17 -10.84 13.54
C LYS A 27 17.10 -11.77 14.31
N LYS A 28 16.59 -12.83 14.94
CA LYS A 28 17.42 -13.86 15.59
C LYS A 28 18.01 -14.86 14.60
N LEU A 29 17.46 -14.95 13.39
CA LEU A 29 17.96 -15.85 12.34
C LEU A 29 19.27 -15.29 11.73
N PRO A 30 20.12 -16.13 11.13
CA PRO A 30 21.32 -15.68 10.43
C PRO A 30 20.98 -14.69 9.31
N GLN A 31 21.55 -13.48 9.41
CA GLN A 31 21.36 -12.39 8.43
C GLN A 31 22.62 -12.08 7.62
N PHE A 32 23.73 -12.76 7.89
CA PHE A 32 24.98 -12.58 7.16
C PHE A 32 25.49 -13.92 6.66
N ALA A 33 25.71 -14.00 5.35
CA ALA A 33 26.28 -15.18 4.74
C ALA A 33 27.81 -15.18 4.98
N PRO A 34 28.44 -16.36 5.09
CA PRO A 34 29.89 -16.44 5.11
C PRO A 34 30.46 -15.84 3.83
N SER A 35 31.60 -15.17 3.94
CA SER A 35 32.32 -14.68 2.77
C SER A 35 32.83 -15.82 1.90
N ASN A 36 33.05 -15.56 0.60
CA ASN A 36 33.63 -16.56 -0.31
C ASN A 36 34.94 -17.13 0.23
N LEU A 37 35.79 -16.32 0.86
CA LEU A 37 37.05 -16.78 1.46
C LEU A 37 36.82 -17.77 2.61
N GLN A 38 35.84 -17.51 3.47
CA GLN A 38 35.48 -18.43 4.56
C GLN A 38 34.93 -19.75 4.02
N LEU A 39 34.08 -19.70 2.99
CA LEU A 39 33.56 -20.90 2.33
C LEU A 39 34.67 -21.71 1.66
N THR A 40 35.59 -21.03 0.96
CA THR A 40 36.74 -21.67 0.30
C THR A 40 37.63 -22.35 1.33
N ASN A 41 37.95 -21.69 2.44
CA ASN A 41 38.77 -22.27 3.51
C ASN A 41 38.08 -23.49 4.13
N GLN A 42 36.78 -23.41 4.42
CA GLN A 42 36.01 -24.54 4.95
C GLN A 42 36.05 -25.74 3.99
N ILE A 43 35.81 -25.53 2.70
CA ILE A 43 35.86 -26.61 1.70
C ILE A 43 37.27 -27.18 1.58
N ASN A 44 38.30 -26.34 1.59
CA ASN A 44 39.69 -26.80 1.56
C ASN A 44 40.05 -27.64 2.80
N ASP A 45 39.56 -27.27 3.98
CA ASP A 45 39.75 -28.03 5.21
C ASP A 45 39.03 -29.39 5.16
N GLU A 46 37.82 -29.46 4.61
CA GLU A 46 37.08 -30.71 4.39
C GLU A 46 37.84 -31.67 3.45
N PHE A 47 38.55 -31.13 2.46
CA PHE A 47 39.41 -31.90 1.55
C PHE A 47 40.86 -32.02 2.02
N ALA A 48 41.24 -31.60 3.22
CA ALA A 48 42.63 -31.71 3.70
C ALA A 48 43.30 -33.10 3.52
N PRO A 49 42.56 -34.25 3.62
CA PRO A 49 43.16 -35.56 3.40
C PRO A 49 43.63 -35.85 1.97
N HIS A 50 43.09 -35.17 0.95
CA HIS A 50 43.43 -35.38 -0.46
C HIS A 50 43.00 -34.21 -1.35
N LYS A 51 43.73 -33.94 -2.44
CA LYS A 51 43.33 -32.88 -3.37
C LYS A 51 42.05 -33.28 -4.12
N PRO A 52 40.97 -32.48 -4.06
CA PRO A 52 39.74 -32.78 -4.77
C PRO A 52 39.90 -32.57 -6.28
N THR A 53 39.12 -33.29 -7.07
CA THR A 53 38.92 -32.95 -8.48
C THR A 53 38.10 -31.67 -8.61
N GLU A 54 38.21 -30.97 -9.73
CA GLU A 54 37.42 -29.76 -10.01
C GLU A 54 35.91 -30.03 -9.89
N LYS A 55 35.45 -31.20 -10.35
CA LYS A 55 34.05 -31.61 -10.27
C LYS A 55 33.58 -31.80 -8.82
N GLU A 56 34.39 -32.43 -7.98
CA GLU A 56 34.07 -32.62 -6.55
C GLU A 56 34.05 -31.29 -5.81
N TRP A 57 35.00 -30.41 -6.12
CA TRP A 57 35.07 -29.08 -5.54
C TRP A 57 33.86 -28.22 -5.91
N MET A 58 33.50 -28.15 -7.21
CA MET A 58 32.31 -27.43 -7.67
C MET A 58 31.03 -27.98 -7.04
N LYS A 59 30.89 -29.30 -6.97
CA LYS A 59 29.73 -29.92 -6.33
C LYS A 59 29.62 -29.51 -4.86
N ARG A 60 30.74 -29.54 -4.13
CA ARG A 60 30.73 -29.17 -2.70
C ARG A 60 30.48 -27.67 -2.51
N TRP A 61 31.01 -26.83 -3.38
CA TRP A 61 30.73 -25.39 -3.41
C TRP A 61 29.22 -25.12 -3.57
N ASP A 62 28.55 -25.82 -4.48
CA ASP A 62 27.10 -25.69 -4.67
C ASP A 62 26.31 -26.16 -3.44
N GLU A 63 26.72 -27.28 -2.82
CA GLU A 63 26.12 -27.79 -1.58
C GLU A 63 26.26 -26.79 -0.43
N VAL A 64 27.47 -26.27 -0.19
CA VAL A 64 27.74 -25.29 0.86
C VAL A 64 26.99 -23.98 0.62
N ASN A 65 26.91 -23.51 -0.63
CA ASN A 65 26.09 -22.34 -0.96
C ASN A 65 24.60 -22.58 -0.65
N LYS A 66 24.09 -23.77 -0.96
CA LYS A 66 22.70 -24.15 -0.68
C LYS A 66 22.43 -24.27 0.82
N GLU A 67 23.40 -24.73 1.60
CA GLU A 67 23.30 -24.93 3.04
C GLU A 67 23.47 -23.64 3.83
N LEU A 68 24.37 -22.74 3.42
CA LEU A 68 24.79 -21.60 4.24
C LEU A 68 24.39 -20.24 3.67
N VAL A 69 24.34 -20.09 2.35
CA VAL A 69 24.09 -18.78 1.70
C VAL A 69 22.60 -18.61 1.38
N LEU A 70 21.96 -19.60 0.77
CA LEU A 70 20.54 -19.51 0.42
C LEU A 70 19.61 -19.28 1.61
N PRO A 71 19.80 -19.92 2.79
CA PRO A 71 18.95 -19.65 3.94
C PRO A 71 19.07 -18.21 4.44
N VAL A 72 20.28 -17.64 4.41
CA VAL A 72 20.50 -16.24 4.79
C VAL A 72 19.75 -15.31 3.84
N ILE A 73 19.85 -15.51 2.53
CA ILE A 73 19.11 -14.70 1.55
C ILE A 73 17.60 -14.78 1.80
N ARG A 74 17.08 -15.98 2.11
CA ARG A 74 15.66 -16.15 2.46
C ARG A 74 15.29 -15.41 3.73
N ASN A 75 16.13 -15.48 4.76
CA ASN A 75 15.90 -14.79 6.03
C ASN A 75 15.91 -13.28 5.86
N GLN A 76 16.84 -12.74 5.06
CA GLN A 76 16.90 -11.32 4.74
C GLN A 76 15.65 -10.86 4.00
N ASN A 77 15.23 -11.60 2.97
CA ASN A 77 14.00 -11.29 2.22
C ASN A 77 12.76 -11.36 3.11
N HIS A 78 12.68 -12.38 3.97
CA HIS A 78 11.58 -12.51 4.92
C HIS A 78 11.55 -11.34 5.91
N LEU A 79 12.71 -10.95 6.43
CA LEU A 79 12.82 -9.80 7.34
C LEU A 79 12.40 -8.50 6.66
N SER A 80 12.90 -8.24 5.44
CA SER A 80 12.50 -7.08 4.63
C SER A 80 10.99 -7.03 4.42
N PHE A 81 10.37 -8.17 4.10
CA PHE A 81 8.92 -8.26 3.93
C PHE A 81 8.16 -7.90 5.22
N LEU A 82 8.59 -8.43 6.36
CA LEU A 82 7.96 -8.13 7.66
C LEU A 82 8.13 -6.66 8.04
N GLU A 83 9.27 -6.04 7.75
CA GLU A 83 9.52 -4.61 7.98
C GLU A 83 8.62 -3.73 7.09
N ASP A 84 8.47 -4.06 5.81
CA ASP A 84 7.55 -3.38 4.89
C ASP A 84 6.08 -3.51 5.35
N GLU A 85 5.67 -4.71 5.79
CA GLU A 85 4.34 -4.92 6.37
C GLU A 85 4.14 -4.10 7.65
N GLN A 86 5.17 -3.97 8.48
CA GLN A 86 5.11 -3.18 9.71
C GLN A 86 4.89 -1.70 9.40
N GLU A 87 5.61 -1.14 8.43
CA GLU A 87 5.42 0.24 7.98
C GLU A 87 4.01 0.46 7.41
N LEU A 88 3.51 -0.50 6.64
CA LEU A 88 2.15 -0.47 6.09
C LEU A 88 1.09 -0.46 7.20
N LEU A 89 1.23 -1.31 8.22
CA LEU A 89 0.32 -1.37 9.36
C LEU A 89 0.33 -0.06 10.17
N ILE A 90 1.51 0.53 10.38
CA ILE A 90 1.66 1.85 11.04
C ILE A 90 0.92 2.93 10.25
N SER A 91 1.10 2.96 8.93
CA SER A 91 0.41 3.91 8.04
C SER A 91 -1.10 3.76 8.13
N LYS A 92 -1.63 2.53 8.04
CA LYS A 92 -3.07 2.25 8.20
C LYS A 92 -3.60 2.68 9.57
N LEU A 93 -2.88 2.40 10.64
CA LEU A 93 -3.24 2.80 12.00
C LEU A 93 -3.30 4.32 12.15
N LYS A 94 -2.35 5.05 11.56
CA LYS A 94 -2.33 6.52 11.56
C LYS A 94 -3.56 7.09 10.84
N ILE A 95 -3.94 6.51 9.71
CA ILE A 95 -5.15 6.89 8.97
C ILE A 95 -6.41 6.63 9.80
N ALA A 96 -6.51 5.44 10.42
CA ALA A 96 -7.67 5.06 11.23
C ALA A 96 -7.86 5.99 12.44
N ARG A 97 -6.77 6.36 13.14
CA ARG A 97 -6.81 7.34 14.23
C ARG A 97 -7.25 8.72 13.76
N LYS A 98 -6.73 9.18 12.63
CA LYS A 98 -7.14 10.47 12.05
C LYS A 98 -8.63 10.50 11.69
N ARG A 99 -9.20 9.38 11.22
CA ARG A 99 -10.65 9.26 10.98
C ARG A 99 -11.45 9.32 12.28
N LEU A 100 -10.92 8.77 13.37
CA LEU A 100 -11.55 8.84 14.69
C LEU A 100 -11.59 10.27 15.24
N GLU A 101 -10.53 11.06 15.04
CA GLU A 101 -10.45 12.46 15.47
C GLU A 101 -11.42 13.40 14.73
N VAL A 102 -11.84 13.04 13.52
CA VAL A 102 -12.71 13.85 12.65
C VAL A 102 -14.20 13.46 12.80
N LEU A 103 -14.52 12.50 13.67
CA LEU A 103 -15.92 12.13 13.93
C LEU A 103 -16.66 13.31 14.59
N PRO A 104 -17.79 13.78 14.03
CA PRO A 104 -18.64 14.72 14.73
C PRO A 104 -19.20 13.98 15.96
N THR A 105 -18.93 14.50 17.16
CA THR A 105 -19.59 14.06 18.39
C THR A 105 -21.09 14.32 18.23
N TYR A 106 -21.84 13.27 17.89
CA TYR A 106 -23.29 13.31 17.85
C TYR A 106 -23.84 13.31 19.27
N GLU A 107 -23.95 14.50 19.86
CA GLU A 107 -24.99 14.77 20.85
C GLU A 107 -25.87 15.89 20.31
N THR A 108 -26.90 15.54 19.54
CA THR A 108 -28.29 16.01 19.66
C THR A 108 -29.12 15.59 18.43
N PRO A 109 -30.36 15.10 18.61
CA PRO A 109 -31.22 14.65 17.53
C PRO A 109 -32.11 15.79 17.03
N GLU A 110 -31.74 16.43 15.93
CA GLU A 110 -32.60 17.26 15.07
C GLU A 110 -31.70 17.63 13.86
N VAL A 111 -31.97 17.30 12.60
CA VAL A 111 -33.12 17.72 11.82
C VAL A 111 -33.22 16.78 10.62
N GLN A 112 -34.24 15.92 10.62
CA GLN A 112 -34.81 15.40 9.37
C GLN A 112 -35.65 16.52 8.76
N LYS A 113 -35.08 17.31 7.86
CA LYS A 113 -35.76 18.15 6.85
C LYS A 113 -34.74 19.07 6.22
N ILE A 114 -34.41 18.79 4.96
CA ILE A 114 -34.24 19.70 3.80
C ILE A 114 -33.85 18.72 2.70
N SER A 115 -34.85 18.11 2.08
CA SER A 115 -35.39 18.54 0.78
C SER A 115 -34.48 18.10 -0.36
N THR A 116 -34.90 17.00 -0.99
CA THR A 116 -35.15 16.92 -2.42
C THR A 116 -35.10 18.29 -3.11
N GLU A 117 -34.36 18.33 -4.22
CA GLU A 117 -34.09 19.49 -5.10
C GLU A 117 -32.84 20.31 -4.76
N LEU A 118 -31.74 19.96 -5.43
CA LEU A 118 -30.93 20.95 -6.16
C LEU A 118 -30.25 20.22 -7.33
N SER A 119 -31.02 20.15 -8.41
CA SER A 119 -30.51 20.06 -9.77
C SER A 119 -29.63 21.28 -10.06
N SER A 120 -28.47 21.03 -10.66
CA SER A 120 -27.75 21.94 -11.56
C SER A 120 -27.49 23.38 -11.11
N GLU A 121 -26.40 23.63 -10.37
CA GLU A 121 -25.70 24.92 -10.50
C GLU A 121 -24.18 24.83 -10.22
N SER A 122 -23.43 25.07 -11.30
CA SER A 122 -22.03 25.52 -11.47
C SER A 122 -21.12 25.75 -10.24
N THR A 123 -20.64 24.68 -9.61
CA THR A 123 -19.28 24.69 -9.01
C THR A 123 -18.32 23.90 -9.92
N PRO A 124 -17.01 24.23 -9.99
CA PRO A 124 -16.10 23.52 -10.87
C PRO A 124 -16.19 22.04 -10.53
N LYS A 125 -16.51 21.20 -11.52
CA LYS A 125 -16.67 19.74 -11.41
C LYS A 125 -15.39 19.11 -10.85
N ARG A 126 -15.13 19.22 -9.54
CA ARG A 126 -13.93 18.69 -8.92
C ARG A 126 -14.02 17.17 -9.01
N LYS A 127 -12.98 16.55 -9.54
CA LYS A 127 -12.97 15.10 -9.79
C LYS A 127 -12.46 14.40 -8.53
N PRO A 128 -12.96 13.19 -8.21
CA PRO A 128 -12.58 12.51 -6.98
C PRO A 128 -11.08 12.23 -6.86
N HIS A 129 -10.39 12.02 -7.99
CA HIS A 129 -8.93 11.82 -7.96
C HIS A 129 -8.16 13.04 -7.45
N THR A 130 -8.68 14.25 -7.60
CA THR A 130 -8.01 15.47 -7.13
C THR A 130 -7.91 15.51 -5.61
N PHE A 131 -9.00 15.18 -4.92
CA PHE A 131 -9.04 15.08 -3.46
C PHE A 131 -8.22 13.90 -2.94
N PHE A 132 -8.35 12.75 -3.62
CA PHE A 132 -7.52 11.59 -3.30
C PHE A 132 -6.02 11.92 -3.41
N ILE A 133 -5.59 12.57 -4.49
CA ILE A 133 -4.21 13.01 -4.72
C ILE A 133 -3.72 13.95 -3.62
N ALA A 134 -4.50 14.96 -3.25
CA ALA A 134 -4.15 15.88 -2.17
C ALA A 134 -3.89 15.11 -0.86
N HIS A 135 -4.74 14.12 -0.56
CA HIS A 135 -4.53 13.25 0.59
C HIS A 135 -3.25 12.40 0.47
N GLN A 136 -2.97 11.81 -0.69
CA GLN A 136 -1.76 11.02 -0.92
C GLN A 136 -0.48 11.86 -0.77
N ILE A 137 -0.47 13.08 -1.31
CA ILE A 137 0.67 14.00 -1.20
C ILE A 137 0.90 14.40 0.27
N ASN A 138 -0.17 14.72 1.00
CA ASN A 138 -0.09 15.01 2.44
C ASN A 138 0.47 13.84 3.26
N MET A 139 0.35 12.61 2.75
CA MET A 139 0.94 11.40 3.34
C MET A 139 2.38 11.12 2.86
N GLY A 140 2.93 11.91 1.95
CA GLY A 140 4.24 11.67 1.34
C GLY A 140 4.28 10.49 0.36
N ILE A 141 3.13 10.00 -0.10
CA ILE A 141 3.06 8.83 -0.98
C ILE A 141 3.41 9.25 -2.41
N PRO A 142 4.43 8.68 -3.06
CA PRO A 142 4.85 9.12 -4.40
C PRO A 142 3.81 8.80 -5.47
N ARG A 143 3.78 9.62 -6.53
CA ARG A 143 2.82 9.57 -7.66
C ARG A 143 2.48 8.17 -8.16
N GLY A 144 3.50 7.35 -8.45
CA GLY A 144 3.30 5.99 -8.96
C GLY A 144 2.55 5.09 -7.97
N LYS A 145 2.87 5.19 -6.67
CA LYS A 145 2.19 4.44 -5.61
C LYS A 145 0.77 4.97 -5.37
N ALA A 146 0.57 6.29 -5.47
CA ALA A 146 -0.76 6.90 -5.41
C ALA A 146 -1.69 6.37 -6.51
N TRP A 147 -1.21 6.22 -7.75
CA TRP A 147 -2.00 5.60 -8.83
C TRP A 147 -2.36 4.14 -8.55
N ILE A 148 -1.42 3.35 -8.04
CA ILE A 148 -1.67 1.95 -7.65
C ILE A 148 -2.75 1.88 -6.56
N ASN A 149 -2.66 2.75 -5.55
CA ASN A 149 -3.65 2.83 -4.48
C ASN A 149 -5.04 3.21 -5.03
N PHE A 150 -5.12 4.16 -5.95
CA PHE A 150 -6.38 4.57 -6.57
C PHE A 150 -7.03 3.43 -7.38
N LYS A 151 -6.22 2.66 -8.12
CA LYS A 151 -6.69 1.44 -8.82
C LYS A 151 -7.18 0.38 -7.83
N SER A 152 -6.53 0.24 -6.68
CA SER A 152 -6.96 -0.71 -5.65
C SER A 152 -8.36 -0.37 -5.11
N LEU A 153 -8.65 0.91 -4.88
CA LEU A 153 -10.00 1.35 -4.47
C LEU A 153 -11.06 1.02 -5.53
N ALA A 154 -10.72 1.16 -6.81
CA ALA A 154 -11.60 0.77 -7.90
C ALA A 154 -11.84 -0.75 -7.97
N SER A 155 -10.83 -1.55 -7.66
CA SER A 155 -10.93 -3.01 -7.55
C SER A 155 -11.75 -3.45 -6.34
N GLU A 156 -11.73 -2.69 -5.24
CA GLU A 156 -12.54 -2.93 -4.04
C GLU A 156 -14.00 -2.55 -4.24
N SER A 157 -14.24 -1.37 -4.84
CA SER A 157 -15.58 -0.88 -5.16
C SER A 157 -16.30 -1.77 -6.17
N ARG A 158 -15.60 -2.23 -7.23
CA ARG A 158 -16.16 -3.00 -8.36
C ARG A 158 -17.31 -2.30 -9.10
N GLY A 159 -17.58 -1.04 -8.81
CA GLY A 159 -18.77 -0.30 -9.22
C GLY A 159 -20.03 -0.68 -8.44
N GLU A 160 -19.91 -1.52 -7.42
CA GLU A 160 -21.01 -2.07 -6.63
C GLU A 160 -21.04 -1.54 -5.20
N ASN A 161 -19.87 -1.33 -4.59
CA ASN A 161 -19.70 -0.83 -3.24
C ASN A 161 -19.25 0.63 -3.25
N GLN A 162 -19.77 1.44 -2.34
CA GLN A 162 -19.29 2.81 -2.17
C GLN A 162 -17.93 2.84 -1.46
N ILE A 163 -17.03 3.69 -1.93
CA ILE A 163 -15.75 4.00 -1.32
C ILE A 163 -15.77 5.47 -0.92
N GLU A 164 -15.30 5.75 0.29
CA GLU A 164 -15.17 7.10 0.80
C GLU A 164 -13.82 7.70 0.42
N ILE A 165 -13.86 8.84 -0.28
CA ILE A 165 -12.69 9.68 -0.53
C ILE A 165 -12.78 10.88 0.39
N ASN A 166 -11.73 11.09 1.19
CA ASN A 166 -11.64 12.22 2.12
C ASN A 166 -11.92 13.54 1.40
N ASP A 167 -12.76 14.39 2.00
CA ASP A 167 -13.20 15.70 1.49
C ASP A 167 -13.99 15.67 0.17
N PHE A 168 -14.24 14.49 -0.41
CA PHE A 168 -15.10 14.31 -1.58
C PHE A 168 -16.42 13.62 -1.23
N GLY A 169 -16.38 12.65 -0.32
CA GLY A 169 -17.52 11.82 0.06
C GLY A 169 -17.53 10.43 -0.60
N LYS A 170 -18.66 9.74 -0.49
CA LYS A 170 -18.85 8.36 -0.94
C LYS A 170 -19.11 8.32 -2.45
N ILE A 171 -18.39 7.45 -3.15
CA ILE A 171 -18.53 7.24 -4.60
C ILE A 171 -18.39 5.77 -4.98
N TYR A 172 -18.81 5.44 -6.19
CA TYR A 172 -18.51 4.16 -6.82
C TYR A 172 -17.30 4.34 -7.75
N LEU A 173 -16.40 3.36 -7.72
CA LEU A 173 -15.21 3.27 -8.57
C LEU A 173 -15.18 1.92 -9.28
N LYS A 174 -14.66 1.89 -10.49
CA LYS A 174 -14.54 0.64 -11.25
C LYS A 174 -13.34 0.71 -12.18
N ARG A 175 -12.62 -0.41 -12.34
CA ARG A 175 -11.62 -0.52 -13.40
C ARG A 175 -12.32 -0.75 -14.73
N ASP A 176 -11.91 -0.03 -15.76
CA ASP A 176 -12.37 -0.35 -17.10
C ASP A 176 -11.83 -1.74 -17.50
N ARG A 177 -12.68 -2.58 -18.08
CA ARG A 177 -12.31 -3.92 -18.55
C ARG A 177 -11.47 -3.85 -19.83
N SER A 178 -11.59 -2.77 -20.60
CA SER A 178 -10.84 -2.58 -21.84
C SER A 178 -9.45 -1.97 -21.60
N ASP A 179 -9.30 -1.07 -20.63
CA ASP A 179 -8.01 -0.49 -20.24
C ASP A 179 -7.82 -0.50 -18.72
N MET A 180 -7.58 -1.69 -18.16
CA MET A 180 -7.41 -1.84 -16.72
C MET A 180 -6.24 -1.00 -16.20
N GLU A 181 -5.17 -0.83 -16.96
CA GLU A 181 -3.91 -0.26 -16.47
C GLU A 181 -3.92 1.27 -16.41
N ASN A 182 -4.58 1.91 -17.38
CA ASN A 182 -4.55 3.36 -17.53
C ASN A 182 -5.87 4.04 -17.24
N GLN A 183 -6.95 3.32 -16.93
CA GLN A 183 -8.26 3.92 -16.72
C GLN A 183 -8.99 3.41 -15.48
N VAL A 184 -9.60 4.36 -14.78
CA VAL A 184 -10.56 4.12 -13.69
C VAL A 184 -11.81 4.95 -13.98
N LEU A 185 -12.98 4.32 -13.88
CA LEU A 185 -14.28 4.97 -13.96
C LEU A 185 -14.77 5.32 -12.56
N TRP A 186 -15.43 6.47 -12.42
CA TRP A 186 -16.11 6.86 -11.18
C TRP A 186 -17.55 7.30 -11.45
N SER A 187 -18.42 7.09 -10.47
CA SER A 187 -19.82 7.51 -10.54
C SER A 187 -20.33 7.85 -9.14
N PRO A 188 -21.18 8.88 -8.99
CA PRO A 188 -21.88 9.14 -7.73
C PRO A 188 -22.95 8.08 -7.42
N ILE A 189 -23.43 7.36 -8.45
CA ILE A 189 -24.43 6.29 -8.33
C ILE A 189 -23.82 4.93 -8.73
N LYS A 190 -24.45 3.84 -8.28
CA LYS A 190 -24.01 2.47 -8.59
C LYS A 190 -23.93 2.27 -10.11
N PHE A 191 -22.93 1.52 -10.57
CA PHE A 191 -22.81 1.19 -11.99
C PHE A 191 -23.80 0.09 -12.36
N GLU A 192 -24.61 0.31 -13.39
CA GLU A 192 -25.56 -0.67 -13.93
C GLU A 192 -25.12 -1.17 -15.31
N SER A 193 -24.46 -0.31 -16.09
CA SER A 193 -24.02 -0.59 -17.46
C SER A 193 -22.50 -0.47 -17.64
N LYS A 194 -22.02 -0.89 -18.81
CA LYS A 194 -20.61 -0.73 -19.21
C LYS A 194 -20.26 0.73 -19.53
N ASN A 195 -21.25 1.54 -19.90
CA ASN A 195 -21.05 2.92 -20.36
C ASN A 195 -21.29 3.95 -19.24
N ASP A 196 -21.58 3.49 -18.03
CA ASP A 196 -21.83 4.37 -16.89
C ASP A 196 -20.53 4.95 -16.35
N GLY A 197 -20.66 6.11 -15.71
CA GLY A 197 -19.57 6.78 -15.02
C GLY A 197 -18.70 7.68 -15.90
N THR A 198 -17.77 8.36 -15.24
CA THR A 198 -16.83 9.29 -15.85
C THR A 198 -15.43 8.70 -15.76
N GLU A 199 -14.66 8.82 -16.83
CA GLU A 199 -13.28 8.33 -16.88
C GLU A 199 -12.28 9.22 -16.14
N ILE A 200 -11.30 8.54 -15.55
CA ILE A 200 -10.07 9.10 -15.00
C ILE A 200 -8.93 8.31 -15.61
N THR A 201 -8.23 8.95 -16.55
CA THR A 201 -7.03 8.37 -17.16
C THR A 201 -5.81 8.57 -16.26
N LYS A 202 -4.85 7.66 -16.34
CA LYS A 202 -3.55 7.77 -15.66
C LYS A 202 -2.87 9.10 -15.97
N THR A 203 -2.93 9.55 -17.22
CA THR A 203 -2.37 10.85 -17.64
C THR A 203 -3.05 12.03 -16.94
N ALA A 204 -4.38 12.01 -16.79
CA ALA A 204 -5.10 13.05 -16.06
C ALA A 204 -4.75 13.04 -14.56
N PHE A 205 -4.65 11.84 -13.98
CA PHE A 205 -4.23 11.64 -12.60
C PHE A 205 -2.81 12.16 -12.35
N ASP A 206 -1.84 11.75 -13.16
CA ASP A 206 -0.43 12.14 -13.05
C ASP A 206 -0.28 13.68 -13.17
N LYS A 207 -0.96 14.30 -14.14
CA LYS A 207 -0.97 15.78 -14.29
C LYS A 207 -1.57 16.48 -13.08
N ALA A 208 -2.62 15.94 -12.48
CA ALA A 208 -3.21 16.51 -11.27
C ALA A 208 -2.28 16.35 -10.05
N TYR A 209 -1.56 15.22 -9.97
CA TYR A 209 -0.58 14.97 -8.92
C TYR A 209 0.57 15.96 -8.98
N ASP A 210 1.15 16.16 -10.16
CA ASP A 210 2.29 17.05 -10.32
C ASP A 210 1.92 18.51 -9.97
N ARG A 211 0.71 18.97 -10.34
CA ARG A 211 0.20 20.30 -9.96
C ARG A 211 0.04 20.47 -8.44
N HIS A 212 -0.60 19.52 -7.76
CA HIS A 212 -0.77 19.62 -6.31
C HIS A 212 0.58 19.55 -5.55
N ASN A 213 1.55 18.83 -6.09
CA ASN A 213 2.87 18.72 -5.50
C ASN A 213 3.69 20.00 -5.68
N THR A 214 3.51 20.76 -6.77
CA THR A 214 4.12 22.09 -6.92
C THR A 214 3.50 23.09 -5.95
N ASP A 215 2.17 23.09 -5.81
CA ASP A 215 1.46 24.03 -4.94
C ASP A 215 1.89 23.89 -3.46
N ILE A 216 2.09 22.66 -2.98
CA ILE A 216 2.56 22.39 -1.61
C ILE A 216 4.02 22.84 -1.39
N LYS A 217 4.88 22.71 -2.41
CA LYS A 217 6.28 23.15 -2.34
C LYS A 217 6.40 24.68 -2.31
N ASP A 218 5.46 25.40 -2.91
CA ASP A 218 5.46 26.86 -2.88
C ASP A 218 4.91 27.40 -1.54
N ILE A 219 3.91 26.73 -0.94
CA ILE A 219 3.39 27.08 0.40
C ILE A 219 4.45 26.88 1.50
N THR A 220 5.30 25.88 1.38
CA THR A 220 6.34 25.55 2.38
C THR A 220 7.63 26.36 2.25
N LYS A 221 7.73 27.23 1.24
CA LYS A 221 8.89 28.12 0.98
C LYS A 221 8.71 29.57 1.47
N THR A 222 7.56 29.89 2.07
CA THR A 222 7.26 31.23 2.61
C THR A 222 7.47 31.23 4.12
#